data_AF-A0A7X7NZ32-F1
#
_entry.id   AF-A0A7X7NZ32-F1
#
_cell.length_a   1.000
_cell.length_b   1.000
_cell.length_c   1.000
_cell.angle_alpha   90.00
_cell.angle_beta   90.00
_cell.angle_gamma   90.00
#
_symmetry.space_group_name_H-M   'P 1'
#
loop_
_entity.id
_entity.type
_entity.pdbx_description
1 polymer ?
#
loop_
_entity_poly.entity_id
_entity_poly.type
_entity_poly.pdbx_seq_one_letter_code
_entity_poly.pdbx_strand_id
1 'polypeptide(L)' 'MDRIQVLIQIGKLGGKDIHYSEVADKIIKSDEYVLKVYEILEKDGYIHRGGLSTGLITEATLTVSGKNFLRNK' A
#
# COMPACT_ATOMS: atom_id res chain seq x y z
N MET A 1 -12.20 4.32 -6.74
CA MET A 1 -11.77 3.26 -7.67
C MET A 1 -10.26 3.03 -7.58
N ASP A 2 -9.44 4.09 -7.64
CA ASP A 2 -7.97 3.99 -7.63
C ASP A 2 -7.32 3.49 -6.31
N ARG A 3 -7.92 3.70 -5.13
CA ARG A 3 -7.36 3.23 -3.84
C ARG A 3 -7.34 1.70 -3.72
N ILE A 4 -8.35 1.04 -4.29
CA ILE A 4 -8.42 -0.42 -4.34
C ILE A 4 -7.31 -0.98 -5.24
N GLN A 5 -6.96 -0.27 -6.32
CA GLN A 5 -5.84 -0.67 -7.18
C GLN A 5 -4.50 -0.63 -6.43
N VAL A 6 -4.25 0.42 -5.63
CA VAL A 6 -3.07 0.47 -4.75
C VAL A 6 -3.03 -0.75 -3.83
N LEU A 7 -4.13 -1.04 -3.12
CA LEU A 7 -4.22 -2.18 -2.22
C LEU A 7 -4.00 -3.53 -2.93
N ILE A 8 -4.57 -3.71 -4.13
CA ILE A 8 -4.37 -4.88 -4.97
C ILE A 8 -2.90 -5.03 -5.37
N GLN A 9 -2.23 -3.94 -5.76
CA GLN A 9 -0.81 -4.01 -6.16
C GLN A 9 0.09 -4.36 -4.98
N ILE A 10 -0.15 -3.81 -3.79
CA ILE A 10 0.58 -4.22 -2.56
C ILE A 10 0.43 -5.74 -2.36
N GLY A 11 -0.77 -6.29 -2.52
CA GLY A 11 -1.01 -7.73 -2.44
C GLY A 11 -0.28 -8.54 -3.50
N LYS A 12 -0.25 -8.07 -4.75
CA LYS A 12 0.46 -8.74 -5.86
C LYS A 12 1.97 -8.74 -5.69
N LEU A 13 2.51 -7.71 -5.04
CA LEU A 13 3.95 -7.57 -4.75
C LEU A 13 4.39 -8.37 -3.50
N GLY A 14 3.51 -9.19 -2.94
CA GLY A 14 3.81 -10.07 -1.79
C GLY A 14 3.29 -9.56 -0.46
N GLY A 15 2.79 -8.31 -0.41
CA GLY A 15 2.03 -7.80 0.73
C GLY A 15 2.84 -7.47 1.97
N LYS A 16 4.17 -7.34 1.85
CA LYS A 16 5.07 -7.03 2.96
C LYS A 16 6.19 -6.09 2.50
N ASP A 17 6.37 -5.01 3.23
CA ASP A 17 7.44 -4.01 3.08
C ASP A 17 7.51 -3.44 1.64
N ILE A 18 6.35 -3.12 1.07
CA ILE A 18 6.22 -2.67 -0.32
C ILE A 18 6.46 -1.17 -0.43
N HIS A 19 7.49 -0.76 -1.15
CA HIS A 19 7.81 0.65 -1.33
C HIS A 19 6.76 1.34 -2.21
N TYR A 20 6.39 2.59 -1.90
CA TYR A 20 5.34 3.31 -2.65
C TYR A 20 5.67 3.45 -4.15
N SER A 21 6.95 3.59 -4.51
CA SER A 21 7.38 3.78 -5.90
C SER A 21 7.13 2.53 -6.75
N GLU A 22 7.30 1.34 -6.15
CA GLU A 22 6.99 0.08 -6.82
C GLU A 22 5.51 -0.02 -7.18
N VAL A 23 4.64 0.49 -6.31
CA VAL A 23 3.20 0.53 -6.60
C VAL A 23 2.87 1.63 -7.61
N ALA A 24 3.48 2.80 -7.48
CA ALA A 24 3.27 3.96 -8.35
C ALA A 24 3.54 3.62 -9.82
N ASP A 25 4.64 2.92 -10.09
CA ASP A 25 5.01 2.43 -11.42
C ASP A 25 3.98 1.46 -12.00
N LYS A 26 3.39 0.59 -11.16
CA LYS A 26 2.41 -0.43 -11.61
C LYS A 26 1.04 0.15 -11.94
N ILE A 27 0.66 1.26 -11.31
CA ILE A 27 -0.65 1.90 -11.52
C ILE A 27 -0.56 3.18 -12.35
N ILE A 28 0.64 3.55 -12.80
CA ILE A 28 0.91 4.75 -13.60
C ILE A 28 0.38 6.01 -12.87
N LYS A 29 0.81 6.18 -11.61
CA LYS A 29 0.50 7.34 -10.75
C LYS A 29 1.78 7.89 -10.14
N SER A 30 1.71 9.07 -9.54
CA SER A 30 2.85 9.65 -8.82
C SER A 30 3.09 8.98 -7.46
N ASP A 31 4.32 9.05 -6.99
CA ASP A 31 4.72 8.63 -5.66
C ASP A 31 3.90 9.30 -4.55
N GLU A 32 3.69 10.62 -4.67
CA GLU A 32 2.89 11.40 -3.73
C GLU A 32 1.44 10.89 -3.66
N TYR A 33 0.89 10.45 -4.79
CA TYR A 33 -0.44 9.86 -4.83
C TYR A 33 -0.48 8.56 -4.02
N VAL A 34 0.48 7.65 -4.23
CA VAL A 34 0.52 6.37 -3.52
C VAL A 34 0.75 6.57 -2.02
N LEU A 35 1.62 7.51 -1.62
CA LEU A 35 1.84 7.86 -0.22
C LEU A 35 0.55 8.34 0.48
N LYS A 36 -0.23 9.21 -0.18
CA LYS A 36 -1.54 9.64 0.34
C LYS A 36 -2.51 8.47 0.45
N VAL A 37 -2.50 7.53 -0.51
CA VAL A 37 -3.35 6.34 -0.44
C VAL A 37 -2.91 5.40 0.67
N TYR A 38 -1.61 5.21 0.89
CA TYR A 38 -1.09 4.43 2.02
C TYR A 38 -1.59 5.01 3.35
N GLU A 39 -1.58 6.33 3.53
CA GLU A 39 -2.12 6.95 4.75
C GLU A 39 -3.60 6.61 4.99
N ILE A 40 -4.40 6.63 3.92
CA ILE A 40 -5.82 6.29 4.00
C ILE A 40 -6.02 4.81 4.32
N LEU A 41 -5.32 3.92 3.61
CA LEU A 41 -5.43 2.47 3.81
C LEU A 41 -4.95 2.02 5.19
N GLU A 42 -4.00 2.74 5.80
CA GLU A 42 -3.58 2.53 7.18
C GLU A 42 -4.68 2.93 8.17
N LYS A 43 -5.29 4.11 7.99
CA LYS A 43 -6.43 4.56 8.81
C LYS A 43 -7.61 3.61 8.71
N ASP A 44 -7.83 3.04 7.53
CA ASP A 44 -8.86 2.03 7.28
C ASP A 44 -8.47 0.62 7.80
N GLY A 45 -7.24 0.44 8.30
CA GLY A 45 -6.76 -0.81 8.90
C GLY A 45 -6.40 -1.91 7.91
N TYR A 46 -6.21 -1.59 6.62
CA TYR A 46 -5.85 -2.56 5.58
C TYR A 46 -4.34 -2.78 5.44
N ILE A 47 -3.52 -1.81 5.85
CA ILE A 47 -2.06 -1.90 5.86
C ILE A 47 -1.47 -1.34 7.15
N HIS A 48 -0.24 -1.72 7.46
CA HIS A 48 0.67 -0.99 8.31
C HIS A 48 1.71 -0.30 7.44
N ARG A 49 1.97 0.98 7.68
CA ARG A 49 3.08 1.63 6.99
C ARG A 49 4.39 1.48 7.77
N GLY A 50 5.50 1.41 7.03
CA GLY A 50 6.86 1.21 7.54
C GLY A 50 7.89 2.02 6.76
N GLY A 51 9.18 1.76 7.01
CA GLY A 51 10.30 2.44 6.34
C GLY A 51 11.33 2.98 7.34
N LEU A 52 12.48 2.29 7.43
CA LEU A 52 13.64 2.66 8.23
C LEU A 52 14.74 3.14 7.29
N SER A 53 14.80 4.43 7.00
CA SER A 53 16.04 5.04 6.50
C SER A 53 16.18 6.52 6.85
N THR A 54 15.09 7.26 7.05
CA THR A 54 15.18 8.72 7.33
C THR A 54 14.02 9.28 8.18
N GLY A 55 13.18 8.43 8.78
CA GLY A 55 11.94 8.87 9.44
C GLY A 55 10.77 9.14 8.47
N LEU A 56 11.00 8.93 7.17
CA LEU A 56 9.95 8.93 6.15
C LEU A 56 9.29 7.56 6.07
N ILE A 57 7.97 7.56 6.11
CA ILE A 57 7.14 6.38 5.92
C ILE A 57 7.07 6.09 4.42
N THR A 58 7.76 5.04 3.96
CA THR A 58 7.93 4.75 2.54
C THR A 58 7.39 3.38 2.12
N GLU A 59 7.11 2.50 3.07
CA GLU A 59 6.74 1.11 2.83
C GLU A 59 5.34 0.79 3.36
N ALA A 60 4.71 -0.27 2.84
CA ALA A 60 3.44 -0.80 3.32
C ALA A 60 3.44 -2.33 3.43
N THR A 61 2.85 -2.83 4.51
CA THR A 61 2.60 -4.25 4.77
C THR A 61 1.11 -4.49 4.95
N LEU A 62 0.54 -5.48 4.26
CA LEU A 62 -0.87 -5.85 4.42
C LEU A 62 -1.16 -6.37 5.82
N THR A 63 -2.23 -5.86 6.43
CA THR A 63 -2.79 -6.42 7.66
C THR A 63 -3.57 -7.70 7.35
N VAL A 64 -3.99 -8.42 8.40
CA VAL A 64 -4.93 -9.56 8.25
C VAL A 64 -6.22 -9.11 7.57
N SER A 65 -6.75 -7.94 7.94
CA SER A 65 -7.95 -7.36 7.33
C SER A 65 -7.75 -7.02 5.85
N GLY A 66 -6.60 -6.45 5.47
CA GLY A 66 -6.24 -6.18 4.07
C GLY A 66 -6.18 -7.46 3.23
N LYS A 67 -5.55 -8.51 3.75
CA LYS A 67 -5.50 -9.83 3.09
C LYS A 67 -6.89 -10.42 2.90
N ASN A 68 -7.74 -10.37 3.93
CA ASN A 68 -9.11 -10.88 3.87
C ASN A 68 -9.99 -10.09 2.88
N PHE A 69 -9.84 -8.76 2.83
CA PHE A 69 -10.53 -7.93 1.85
C PHE A 69 -10.18 -8.35 0.41
N LEU A 70 -8.89 -8.56 0.13
CA LEU A 70 -8.42 -8.96 -1.21
C LEU A 70 -8.87 -10.37 -1.61
N ARG A 71 -9.05 -11.30 -0.66
CA ARG A 71 -9.55 -12.66 -0.96
C ARG A 71 -11.03 -12.69 -1.36
N ASN A 72 -11.80 -11.67 -0.97
CA ASN A 72 -13.25 -11.59 -1.21
C ASN A 72 -13.60 -10.66 -2.39
N LYS A 73 -12.63 -10.32 -3.24
CA LYS A 73 -12.76 -9.45 -4.41
C LYS A 73 -12.46 -10.21 -5.68
#